data_AF-M5S509-F1
#
_entry.id   AF-M5S509-F1
#
_cell.length_a   1.000
_cell.length_b   1.000
_cell.length_c   1.000
_cell.angle_alpha   90.00
_cell.angle_beta   90.00
_cell.angle_gamma   90.00
#
_symmetry.space_group_name_H-M   'P 1'
#
loop_
_entity.id
_entity.type
_entity.pdbx_description
1 polymer ?
#
loop_
_entity_poly.entity_id
_entity_poly.type
_entity_poly.pdbx_seq_one_letter_code
_entity_poly.pdbx_strand_id
1 'polypeptide(L)'
;HQKQLGLFVFSGRNGRLRWHEPLTKRYGLTAIDNISPIEFDQGSVPLCIDDLNADGLLDVVVPGDAAMTEAKSEQGIAQKQLRVLDGKTGARLWQVAYPPARNPPRAFSETPPAAVIDFDGDRIPELVTFYFYTPPDASRSIAAIKAHAGSDGRELWARQLEVAAECGQVHLGDNEHRYRPQWLPLRTAA
;
A
#
# COMPACT_ATOMS: atom_id res chain seq x y z
N HIS A 1 10.95 -13.10 -18.83
CA HIS A 1 11.21 -11.66 -18.63
C HIS A 1 11.17 -11.35 -17.13
N GLN A 2 12.19 -10.68 -16.60
CA GLN A 2 12.19 -10.26 -15.19
C GLN A 2 11.31 -9.02 -15.05
N LYS A 3 10.48 -8.98 -13.99
CA LYS A 3 9.63 -7.83 -13.69
C LYS A 3 9.77 -7.43 -12.21
N GLN A 4 9.86 -6.13 -11.95
CA GLN A 4 9.95 -5.56 -10.61
C GLN A 4 9.30 -4.18 -10.62
N LEU A 5 8.53 -3.87 -9.59
CA LEU A 5 8.03 -2.52 -9.36
C LEU A 5 9.06 -1.73 -8.53
N GLY A 6 9.34 -0.51 -8.96
CA GLY A 6 10.23 0.41 -8.26
C GLY A 6 9.62 1.79 -8.12
N LEU A 7 9.94 2.45 -7.01
CA LEU A 7 9.67 3.85 -6.77
C LEU A 7 10.93 4.65 -7.10
N PHE A 8 10.78 5.75 -7.83
CA PHE A 8 11.86 6.65 -8.18
C PHE A 8 11.48 8.07 -7.78
N VAL A 9 12.35 8.74 -7.03
CA VAL A 9 12.14 10.11 -6.59
C VAL A 9 13.16 11.03 -7.24
N PHE A 10 12.64 12.06 -7.91
CA PHE A 10 13.44 13.04 -8.64
C PHE A 10 13.32 14.41 -7.98
N SER A 11 14.40 15.18 -8.06
CA SER A 11 14.39 16.59 -7.69
C SER A 11 13.49 17.39 -8.65
N GLY A 12 12.41 17.99 -8.13
CA GLY A 12 11.53 18.84 -8.93
C GLY A 12 12.22 20.06 -9.57
N ARG A 13 13.37 20.48 -9.03
CA ARG A 13 14.12 21.64 -9.55
C ARG A 13 14.90 21.32 -10.83
N ASN A 14 15.41 20.11 -10.98
CA ASN A 14 16.36 19.78 -12.05
C ASN A 14 16.26 18.35 -12.60
N GLY A 15 15.26 17.58 -12.20
CA GLY A 15 15.02 16.21 -12.68
C GLY A 15 16.07 15.18 -12.25
N ARG A 16 17.04 15.53 -11.38
CA ARG A 16 18.05 14.56 -10.93
C ARG A 16 17.42 13.54 -9.99
N LEU A 17 17.73 12.26 -10.20
CA LEU A 17 17.38 11.18 -9.28
C LEU A 17 17.96 11.50 -7.89
N ARG A 18 17.11 11.47 -6.87
CA ARG A 18 17.53 11.59 -5.46
C ARG A 18 17.75 10.21 -4.86
N TRP A 19 16.74 9.36 -4.97
CA TRP A 19 16.77 7.98 -4.49
C TRP A 19 15.75 7.14 -5.26
N HIS A 20 15.90 5.83 -5.15
CA HIS A 20 14.95 4.86 -5.68
C HIS A 20 14.85 3.68 -4.72
N GLU A 21 13.68 3.05 -4.67
CA GLU A 21 13.40 1.93 -3.77
C GLU A 21 12.65 0.82 -4.52
N PRO A 22 13.12 -0.43 -4.50
CA PRO A 22 12.35 -1.55 -5.01
C PRO A 22 11.12 -1.85 -4.13
N LEU A 23 9.93 -1.75 -4.72
CA LEU A 23 8.68 -2.03 -4.01
C LEU A 23 8.34 -3.51 -4.00
N THR A 24 8.80 -4.27 -5.00
CA THR A 24 8.61 -5.72 -5.05
C THR A 24 9.92 -6.46 -5.16
N LYS A 25 9.89 -7.77 -4.90
CA LYS A 25 10.96 -8.66 -5.40
C LYS A 25 10.98 -8.67 -6.92
N ARG A 26 12.06 -9.23 -7.49
CA ARG A 26 12.19 -9.48 -8.92
C ARG A 26 11.48 -10.80 -9.26
N TYR A 27 10.34 -10.71 -9.94
CA TYR A 27 9.60 -11.87 -10.42
C TYR A 27 10.26 -12.45 -11.68
N GLY A 28 10.17 -13.77 -11.85
CA GLY A 28 10.71 -14.49 -13.01
C GLY A 28 12.20 -14.86 -12.92
N LEU A 29 12.79 -14.90 -11.72
CA LEU A 29 14.19 -15.26 -11.48
C LEU A 29 14.44 -16.75 -11.14
N THR A 30 13.44 -17.50 -10.66
CA THR A 30 13.61 -18.90 -10.25
C THR A 30 12.33 -19.71 -10.45
N ALA A 31 12.47 -20.92 -10.99
CA ALA A 31 11.40 -21.95 -11.06
C ALA A 31 11.02 -22.53 -9.68
N ILE A 32 11.58 -21.97 -8.60
CA ILE A 32 11.49 -22.47 -7.22
C ILE A 32 10.42 -21.71 -6.42
N ASP A 33 10.00 -20.54 -6.90
CA ASP A 33 8.92 -19.78 -6.29
C ASP A 33 7.63 -20.15 -7.04
N ASN A 34 6.82 -21.06 -6.49
CA ASN A 34 5.42 -21.29 -6.88
C ASN A 34 4.52 -20.06 -6.58
N ILE A 35 5.04 -18.86 -6.83
CA ILE A 35 4.47 -17.59 -6.43
C ILE A 35 4.03 -16.93 -7.72
N SER A 36 2.73 -16.88 -7.94
CA SER A 36 2.15 -16.21 -9.09
C SER A 36 2.70 -14.78 -9.17
N PRO A 37 3.29 -14.38 -10.31
CA PRO A 37 3.81 -13.04 -10.46
C PRO A 37 2.67 -12.02 -10.31
N ILE A 38 3.01 -10.87 -9.75
CA ILE A 38 2.08 -9.75 -9.65
C ILE A 38 1.81 -9.20 -11.04
N GLU A 39 0.55 -8.88 -11.30
CA GLU A 39 0.11 -8.20 -12.51
C GLU A 39 0.42 -6.70 -12.37
N PHE A 40 1.41 -6.22 -13.12
CA PHE A 40 1.83 -4.82 -13.10
C PHE A 40 1.03 -3.91 -14.04
N ASP A 41 0.10 -4.47 -14.82
CA ASP A 41 -0.68 -3.78 -15.86
C ASP A 41 -2.12 -3.44 -15.45
N GLN A 42 -2.56 -3.82 -14.25
CA GLN A 42 -3.96 -3.76 -13.82
C GLN A 42 -4.36 -2.50 -13.03
N GLY A 43 -3.49 -1.50 -12.85
CA GLY A 43 -3.88 -0.29 -12.12
C GLY A 43 -2.76 0.66 -11.71
N SER A 44 -3.15 1.75 -11.05
CA SER A 44 -2.23 2.65 -10.35
C SER A 44 -1.85 2.02 -9.02
N VAL A 45 -0.57 2.11 -8.66
CA VAL A 45 -0.13 1.86 -7.30
C VAL A 45 -0.64 3.03 -6.45
N PRO A 46 -1.43 2.79 -5.39
CA PRO A 46 -1.84 3.85 -4.49
C PRO A 46 -0.62 4.45 -3.80
N LEU A 47 -0.54 5.77 -3.75
CA LEU A 47 0.53 6.50 -3.08
C LEU A 47 -0.07 7.72 -2.39
N CYS A 48 0.36 7.97 -1.16
CA CYS A 48 0.08 9.20 -0.43
C CYS A 48 1.39 9.78 0.13
N ILE A 49 1.38 11.09 0.34
CA ILE A 49 2.54 11.85 0.80
C ILE A 49 2.11 12.80 1.92
N ASP A 50 2.88 12.86 3.00
CA ASP A 50 2.74 13.83 4.09
C ASP A 50 3.99 13.80 4.98
N ASP A 51 4.18 14.79 5.84
CA ASP A 51 5.30 14.84 6.80
C ASP A 51 4.99 13.99 8.05
N LEU A 52 5.34 12.70 8.03
CA LEU A 52 4.94 11.72 9.05
C LEU A 52 5.89 11.68 10.25
N ASN A 53 7.06 12.31 10.14
CA ASN A 53 8.05 12.36 11.21
C ASN A 53 8.33 13.80 11.72
N ALA A 54 7.61 14.79 11.21
CA ALA A 54 7.73 16.21 11.53
C ALA A 54 9.13 16.79 11.29
N ASP A 55 9.85 16.30 10.27
CA ASP A 55 11.16 16.82 9.87
C ASP A 55 11.07 17.98 8.86
N GLY A 56 9.86 18.32 8.42
CA GLY A 56 9.57 19.38 7.46
C GLY A 56 9.67 18.94 6.00
N LEU A 57 9.86 17.65 5.72
CA LEU A 57 9.83 17.06 4.38
C LEU A 57 8.71 16.03 4.27
N LEU A 58 8.05 16.00 3.11
CA LEU A 58 7.00 15.01 2.86
C LEU A 58 7.60 13.63 2.69
N ASP A 59 7.12 12.68 3.47
CA ASP A 59 7.37 11.25 3.37
C ASP A 59 6.48 10.59 2.32
N VAL A 60 6.81 9.35 1.97
CA VAL A 60 6.08 8.57 0.97
C VAL A 60 5.49 7.33 1.61
N VAL A 61 4.18 7.18 1.46
CA VAL A 61 3.44 5.99 1.88
C VAL A 61 3.05 5.20 0.63
N VAL A 62 3.49 3.94 0.56
CA VAL A 62 3.36 3.13 -0.65
C VAL A 62 3.28 1.65 -0.31
N PRO A 63 2.46 0.84 -1.01
CA PRO A 63 2.48 -0.60 -0.84
C PRO A 63 3.79 -1.20 -1.37
N GLY A 64 4.17 -2.34 -0.81
CA GLY A 64 5.33 -3.13 -1.21
C GLY A 64 5.23 -4.58 -0.75
N ASP A 65 6.15 -5.41 -1.22
CA ASP A 65 6.38 -6.74 -0.66
C ASP A 65 7.01 -6.63 0.74
N ALA A 66 6.79 -7.59 1.63
CA ALA A 66 7.68 -7.77 2.77
C ALA A 66 9.10 -8.06 2.26
N ALA A 67 10.13 -7.58 2.97
CA ALA A 67 11.50 -8.00 2.68
C ALA A 67 11.56 -9.54 2.74
N MET A 68 12.27 -10.17 1.79
CA MET A 68 12.35 -11.64 1.70
C MET A 68 12.85 -12.31 2.99
N THR A 69 13.56 -11.58 3.83
CA THR A 69 14.05 -12.02 5.14
C THR A 69 13.01 -11.98 6.25
N GLU A 70 11.89 -11.28 6.07
CA GLU A 70 10.90 -10.99 7.13
C GLU A 70 9.62 -11.84 7.03
N ALA A 71 9.34 -12.54 5.93
CA ALA A 71 8.17 -13.41 5.83
C ALA A 71 8.31 -14.52 4.78
N LYS A 72 8.44 -15.78 5.23
CA LYS A 72 7.81 -16.90 4.51
C LYS A 72 6.37 -16.93 5.00
N SER A 73 5.39 -16.54 4.18
CA SER A 73 4.05 -17.06 4.44
C SER A 73 4.12 -18.58 4.25
N GLU A 74 3.40 -19.33 5.08
CA GLU A 74 3.31 -20.79 4.96
C GLU A 74 2.79 -21.24 3.59
N GLN A 75 2.21 -20.31 2.82
CA GLN A 75 1.62 -20.50 1.50
C GLN A 75 2.51 -19.99 0.35
N GLY A 76 3.72 -19.51 0.64
CA GLY A 76 4.64 -18.96 -0.38
C GLY A 76 4.23 -17.60 -0.95
N ILE A 77 3.07 -17.05 -0.62
CA ILE A 77 2.64 -15.72 -1.08
C ILE A 77 3.49 -14.64 -0.38
N ALA A 78 4.13 -13.75 -1.15
CA ALA A 78 4.85 -12.62 -0.57
C ALA A 78 3.86 -11.72 0.20
N GLN A 79 4.00 -11.67 1.52
CA GLN A 79 3.18 -10.83 2.39
C GLN A 79 3.29 -9.38 1.91
N LYS A 80 2.15 -8.70 1.80
CA LYS A 80 2.11 -7.30 1.38
C LYS A 80 2.14 -6.40 2.59
N GLN A 81 2.75 -5.24 2.41
CA GLN A 81 2.90 -4.25 3.47
C GLN A 81 2.65 -2.87 2.89
N LEU A 82 2.08 -1.99 3.69
CA LEU A 82 2.20 -0.56 3.45
C LEU A 82 3.49 -0.09 4.11
N ARG A 83 4.36 0.55 3.35
CA ARG A 83 5.63 1.08 3.84
C ARG A 83 5.54 2.59 3.92
N VAL A 84 6.14 3.15 4.96
CA VAL A 84 6.39 4.58 5.08
C VAL A 84 7.89 4.81 4.89
N LEU A 85 8.21 5.64 3.90
CA LEU A 85 9.57 5.92 3.45
C LEU A 85 9.88 7.40 3.66
N ASP A 86 11.02 7.66 4.26
CA ASP A 86 11.58 8.99 4.48
C ASP A 86 11.73 9.72 3.13
N GLY A 87 11.11 10.89 3.00
CA GLY A 87 11.10 11.65 1.75
C GLY A 87 12.48 12.10 1.27
N LYS A 88 13.41 12.28 2.22
CA LYS A 88 14.76 12.79 1.97
C LYS A 88 15.70 11.71 1.46
N THR A 89 15.61 10.50 2.00
CA THR A 89 16.60 9.43 1.84
C THR A 89 16.02 8.16 1.20
N GLY A 90 14.71 7.97 1.25
CA GLY A 90 14.04 6.73 0.87
C GLY A 90 14.14 5.64 1.93
N ALA A 91 14.72 5.91 3.11
CA ALA A 91 14.82 4.95 4.20
C ALA A 91 13.43 4.60 4.74
N ARG A 92 13.20 3.32 5.05
CA ARG A 92 11.94 2.88 5.69
C ARG A 92 11.87 3.42 7.11
N LEU A 93 10.88 4.28 7.39
CA LEU A 93 10.58 4.77 8.74
C LEU A 93 9.88 3.66 9.53
N TRP A 94 8.81 3.11 8.99
CA TRP A 94 8.07 1.97 9.55
C TRP A 94 7.19 1.32 8.48
N GLN A 95 6.48 0.26 8.85
CA GLN A 95 5.58 -0.47 7.96
C GLN A 95 4.41 -1.12 8.71
N VAL A 96 3.33 -1.36 7.98
CA VAL A 96 2.16 -2.10 8.45
C VAL A 96 1.92 -3.28 7.51
N ALA A 97 1.75 -4.47 8.09
CA ALA A 97 1.41 -5.66 7.32
C ALA A 97 -0.06 -5.65 6.90
N TYR A 98 -0.30 -5.96 5.63
CA TYR A 98 -1.63 -6.29 5.15
C TYR A 98 -1.89 -7.79 5.29
N PRO A 99 -3.17 -8.18 5.50
CA PRO A 99 -3.53 -9.58 5.36
C PRO A 99 -3.24 -10.07 3.94
N PRO A 100 -3.16 -11.39 3.72
CA PRO A 100 -3.07 -11.95 2.39
C PRO A 100 -4.18 -11.39 1.48
N ALA A 101 -3.80 -10.92 0.29
CA ALA A 101 -4.77 -10.48 -0.70
C ALA A 101 -5.61 -11.67 -1.16
N ARG A 102 -6.88 -11.41 -1.48
CA ARG A 102 -7.78 -12.44 -2.01
C ARG A 102 -7.32 -12.96 -3.35
N ASN A 103 -6.82 -12.05 -4.20
CA ASN A 103 -6.23 -12.36 -5.48
C ASN A 103 -4.74 -11.95 -5.43
N PRO A 104 -3.82 -12.86 -5.05
CA PRO A 104 -2.41 -12.51 -4.86
C PRO A 104 -1.76 -11.84 -6.08
N PRO A 105 -2.04 -12.24 -7.34
CA PRO A 105 -1.61 -11.50 -8.53
C PRO A 105 -2.03 -10.02 -8.58
N ARG A 106 -3.16 -9.65 -7.96
CA ARG A 106 -3.76 -8.30 -7.99
C ARG A 106 -3.62 -7.51 -6.70
N ALA A 107 -2.80 -8.00 -5.76
CA ALA A 107 -2.72 -7.44 -4.42
C ALA A 107 -2.45 -5.91 -4.37
N PHE A 108 -1.72 -5.37 -5.34
CA PHE A 108 -1.42 -3.93 -5.41
C PHE A 108 -2.59 -3.08 -5.92
N SER A 109 -3.38 -3.58 -6.87
CA SER A 109 -4.56 -2.86 -7.38
C SER A 109 -5.78 -3.02 -6.48
N GLU A 110 -5.81 -4.07 -5.65
CA GLU A 110 -6.84 -4.30 -4.63
C GLU A 110 -6.57 -3.56 -3.30
N THR A 111 -5.40 -2.93 -3.15
CA THR A 111 -5.07 -2.14 -1.96
C THR A 111 -5.62 -0.71 -2.13
N PRO A 112 -6.58 -0.25 -1.32
CA PRO A 112 -7.00 1.14 -1.33
C PRO A 112 -5.84 2.06 -0.91
N PRO A 113 -5.78 3.32 -1.41
CA PRO A 113 -4.87 4.30 -0.84
C PRO A 113 -5.21 4.53 0.63
N ALA A 114 -4.17 4.67 1.45
CA ALA A 114 -4.35 5.11 2.81
C ALA A 114 -4.74 6.59 2.82
N ALA A 115 -5.48 7.00 3.85
CA ALA A 115 -5.66 8.42 4.16
C ALA A 115 -4.56 8.85 5.14
N VAL A 116 -4.00 10.04 4.91
CA VAL A 116 -3.01 10.65 5.80
C VAL A 116 -3.55 12.01 6.20
N ILE A 117 -3.69 12.22 7.50
CA ILE A 117 -4.32 13.43 8.06
C ILE A 117 -4.08 13.47 9.57
N ASP A 118 -3.86 14.67 10.10
CA ASP A 118 -3.81 14.97 11.53
C ASP A 118 -5.23 15.05 12.11
N PHE A 119 -5.63 14.06 12.92
CA PHE A 119 -6.95 14.03 13.54
C PHE A 119 -6.98 14.59 14.97
N ASP A 120 -5.83 14.69 15.63
CA ASP A 120 -5.74 15.04 17.06
C ASP A 120 -5.10 16.42 17.34
N GLY A 121 -4.57 17.06 16.31
CA GLY A 121 -4.01 18.41 16.32
C GLY A 121 -2.56 18.49 16.78
N ASP A 122 -1.83 17.38 16.86
CA ASP A 122 -0.43 17.35 17.29
C ASP A 122 0.58 17.72 16.19
N ARG A 123 0.10 17.91 14.94
CA ARG A 123 0.86 18.22 13.71
C ARG A 123 1.70 17.06 13.17
N ILE A 124 1.48 15.84 13.64
CA ILE A 124 2.02 14.62 13.06
C ILE A 124 0.82 13.84 12.50
N PRO A 125 0.65 13.76 11.17
CA PRO A 125 -0.54 13.15 10.61
C PRO A 125 -0.60 11.66 10.92
N GLU A 126 -1.80 11.16 11.24
CA GLU A 126 -2.05 9.73 11.32
C GLU A 126 -2.22 9.11 9.94
N LEU A 127 -1.96 7.81 9.88
CA LEU A 127 -2.26 6.98 8.72
C LEU A 127 -3.51 6.13 8.99
N VAL A 128 -4.55 6.28 8.16
CA VAL A 128 -5.71 5.38 8.15
C VAL A 128 -5.63 4.43 6.98
N THR A 129 -5.54 3.14 7.30
CA THR A 129 -5.59 2.07 6.32
C THR A 129 -6.98 1.45 6.24
N PHE A 130 -7.33 0.99 5.04
CA PHE A 130 -8.57 0.29 4.78
C PHE A 130 -8.27 -0.93 3.90
N TYR A 131 -8.74 -2.11 4.32
CA TYR A 131 -8.52 -3.34 3.56
C TYR A 131 -9.63 -4.36 3.81
N PHE A 132 -9.76 -5.29 2.86
CA PHE A 132 -10.71 -6.40 2.94
C PHE A 132 -9.97 -7.73 3.08
N TYR A 133 -10.49 -8.64 3.89
CA TYR A 133 -10.00 -10.03 3.95
C TYR A 133 -11.14 -11.00 4.25
N THR A 134 -10.97 -12.27 3.86
CA THR A 134 -11.88 -13.36 4.23
C THR A 134 -11.12 -14.32 5.13
N PRO A 135 -11.53 -14.48 6.40
CA PRO A 135 -11.00 -15.56 7.23
C PRO A 135 -11.20 -16.94 6.56
N PRO A 136 -10.29 -17.91 6.74
CA PRO A 136 -10.33 -19.21 6.05
C PRO A 136 -11.64 -20.00 6.14
N ASP A 137 -12.47 -19.73 7.15
CA ASP A 137 -13.73 -20.45 7.40
C ASP A 137 -14.97 -19.53 7.43
N ALA A 138 -14.84 -18.28 6.94
CA ALA A 138 -15.93 -17.32 6.98
C ALA A 138 -16.72 -17.29 5.66
N SER A 139 -18.05 -17.30 5.76
CA SER A 139 -18.96 -17.02 4.62
C SER A 139 -19.04 -15.53 4.29
N ARG A 140 -18.50 -14.68 5.17
CA ARG A 140 -18.50 -13.22 5.06
C ARG A 140 -17.10 -12.66 5.04
N SER A 141 -17.01 -11.50 4.43
CA SER A 141 -15.80 -10.73 4.31
C SER A 141 -15.71 -9.73 5.45
N ILE A 142 -14.49 -9.40 5.86
CA ILE A 142 -14.25 -8.34 6.84
C ILE A 142 -13.68 -7.14 6.11
N ALA A 143 -14.33 -5.99 6.28
CA ALA A 143 -13.75 -4.68 6.00
C ALA A 143 -13.08 -4.19 7.30
N ALA A 144 -11.77 -3.94 7.25
CA ALA A 144 -10.99 -3.46 8.37
C ALA A 144 -10.52 -2.02 8.11
N ILE A 145 -10.77 -1.15 9.09
CA ILE A 145 -10.26 0.22 9.12
C ILE A 145 -9.34 0.32 10.33
N LYS A 146 -8.12 0.81 10.13
CA LYS A 146 -7.14 0.99 11.21
C LYS A 146 -6.49 2.34 11.13
N ALA A 147 -6.33 3.00 12.27
CA ALA A 147 -5.48 4.18 12.38
C ALA A 147 -4.14 3.81 13.01
N HIS A 148 -3.09 4.44 12.51
CA HIS A 148 -1.71 4.28 12.95
C HIS A 148 -1.12 5.66 13.21
N ALA A 149 -0.34 5.78 14.29
CA ALA A 149 0.43 6.99 14.55
C ALA A 149 1.42 7.23 13.41
N GLY A 150 1.53 8.48 12.94
CA GLY A 150 2.45 8.83 11.86
C GLY A 150 3.92 8.60 12.19
N SER A 151 4.30 8.81 13.45
CA SER A 151 5.70 8.78 13.89
C SER A 151 6.31 7.38 13.95
N ASP A 152 5.55 6.35 14.31
CA ASP A 152 6.07 5.01 14.57
C ASP A 152 5.21 3.86 14.00
N GLY A 153 4.07 4.16 13.39
CA GLY A 153 3.15 3.16 12.83
C GLY A 153 2.35 2.38 13.88
N ARG A 154 2.44 2.74 15.16
CA ARG A 154 1.69 2.08 16.24
C ARG A 154 0.20 2.20 15.99
N GLU A 155 -0.51 1.08 16.08
CA GLU A 155 -1.98 1.06 15.97
C GLU A 155 -2.59 1.90 17.09
N LEU A 156 -3.41 2.89 16.72
CA LEU A 156 -4.15 3.74 17.64
C LEU A 156 -5.53 3.14 17.93
N TRP A 157 -6.20 2.67 16.89
CA TRP A 157 -7.48 1.98 16.99
C TRP A 157 -7.74 1.13 15.74
N ALA A 158 -8.63 0.16 15.90
CA ALA A 158 -9.15 -0.66 14.81
C ALA A 158 -10.68 -0.78 14.87
N ARG A 159 -11.29 -0.85 13.69
CA ARG A 159 -12.71 -1.18 13.49
C ARG A 159 -12.84 -2.23 12.40
N GLN A 160 -13.76 -3.15 12.61
CA GLN A 160 -14.05 -4.23 11.69
C GLN A 160 -15.55 -4.31 11.46
N LEU A 161 -15.93 -4.53 10.21
CA LEU A 161 -17.32 -4.65 9.79
C LEU A 161 -17.45 -5.91 8.94
N GLU A 162 -18.45 -6.73 9.23
CA GLU A 162 -18.86 -7.78 8.30
C GLU A 162 -19.48 -7.14 7.07
N VAL A 163 -19.00 -7.57 5.90
CA VAL A 163 -19.47 -7.12 4.60
C VAL A 163 -19.75 -8.33 3.71
N ALA A 164 -20.52 -8.09 2.64
CA ALA A 164 -20.79 -9.13 1.65
C ALA A 164 -19.50 -9.67 1.04
N ALA A 165 -19.51 -10.92 0.60
CA ALA A 165 -18.33 -11.61 0.06
C ALA A 165 -17.69 -10.88 -1.13
N GLU A 166 -18.51 -10.15 -1.89
CA GLU A 166 -18.14 -9.40 -3.10
C GLU A 166 -17.65 -7.98 -2.81
N CYS A 167 -17.76 -7.48 -1.56
CA CYS A 167 -17.30 -6.14 -1.24
C CYS A 167 -15.77 -6.00 -1.41
N GLY A 168 -15.34 -4.87 -1.96
CA GLY A 168 -13.93 -4.58 -2.23
C GLY A 168 -13.38 -5.27 -3.48
N GLN A 169 -14.19 -6.05 -4.21
CA GLN A 169 -13.78 -6.60 -5.49
C GLN A 169 -13.87 -5.53 -6.58
N VAL A 170 -12.75 -5.34 -7.30
CA VAL A 170 -12.75 -4.56 -8.54
C VAL A 170 -13.17 -5.51 -9.67
N HIS A 171 -14.46 -5.51 -9.99
CA HIS A 171 -14.95 -6.17 -11.19
C HIS A 171 -14.58 -5.32 -12.41
N LEU A 172 -13.49 -5.69 -13.07
CA LEU A 172 -13.29 -5.33 -14.46
C LEU A 172 -14.24 -6.22 -15.26
N GLY A 173 -15.43 -5.72 -15.58
CA GLY A 173 -16.26 -6.38 -16.59
C GLY A 173 -15.49 -6.44 -17.92
N ASP A 174 -15.95 -7.27 -18.86
CA ASP A 174 -15.34 -7.45 -20.20
C ASP A 174 -15.25 -6.17 -21.06
N ASN A 175 -15.60 -5.01 -20.52
CA ASN A 175 -15.34 -3.70 -21.08
C ASN A 175 -14.48 -2.87 -20.11
N GLU A 176 -13.32 -2.45 -20.61
CA GLU A 176 -12.32 -1.58 -19.97
C GLU A 176 -12.92 -0.30 -19.36
N HIS A 177 -13.49 -0.39 -18.16
CA HIS A 177 -13.71 0.77 -17.33
C HIS A 177 -12.57 0.84 -16.31
N ARG A 178 -11.47 1.47 -16.74
CA ARG A 178 -10.45 2.00 -15.83
C ARG A 178 -11.16 2.90 -14.82
N TYR A 179 -11.42 2.39 -13.62
CA TYR A 179 -11.68 3.23 -12.46
C TYR A 179 -10.41 4.05 -12.21
N ARG A 180 -10.32 5.21 -12.86
CA ARG A 180 -9.47 6.28 -12.37
C ARG A 180 -10.18 6.80 -11.12
N PRO A 181 -9.64 6.63 -9.90
CA PRO A 181 -10.11 7.44 -8.80
C PRO A 181 -10.01 8.90 -9.25
N GLN A 182 -11.14 9.56 -9.43
CA GLN A 182 -11.14 11.01 -9.60
C GLN A 182 -10.73 11.58 -8.26
N TRP A 183 -9.50 12.09 -8.19
CA TRP A 183 -9.08 12.95 -7.11
C TRP A 183 -10.08 14.11 -7.04
N LEU A 184 -10.92 14.12 -6.01
CA LEU A 184 -11.69 15.31 -5.67
C LEU A 184 -10.66 16.39 -5.32
N PRO A 185 -10.64 17.55 -6.00
CA PRO A 185 -9.73 18.61 -5.64
C PRO A 185 -10.01 19.02 -4.20
N LEU A 186 -8.99 18.91 -3.35
CA LEU A 186 -8.96 19.55 -2.04
C LEU A 186 -9.22 21.05 -2.26
N ARG A 187 -10.44 21.49 -1.95
CA ARG A 187 -10.71 22.92 -1.81
C ARG A 187 -10.04 23.33 -0.51
N THR A 188 -8.86 23.94 -0.61
CA THR A 188 -8.35 24.74 0.49
C THR A 188 -9.34 25.86 0.73
N ALA A 189 -9.94 25.90 1.93
CA ALA A 189 -10.69 27.07 2.35
C ALA A 189 -9.71 28.25 2.41
N ALA A 190 -10.09 29.35 1.77
CA ALA A 190 -9.42 30.65 1.88
C ALA A 190 -9.88 31.38 3.14
#